data_AF-V4NKK6-F1
#
_entry.id   AF-V4NKK6-F1
#
_cell.length_a   1.000
_cell.length_b   1.000
_cell.length_c   1.000
_cell.angle_alpha   90.00
_cell.angle_beta   90.00
_cell.angle_gamma   90.00
#
_symmetry.space_group_name_H-M   'P 1'
#
loop_
_entity.id
_entity.type
_entity.pdbx_description
1 polymer ?
#
loop_
_entity_poly.entity_id
_entity_poly.type
_entity_poly.pdbx_seq_one_letter_code
_entity_poly.pdbx_strand_id
1 'polypeptide(L)'
;MKIVGVDAYVAAAGRVSSDLLNELPDMCLDTPVAASLWAERLQPLRQVFEGLGITTLINPDEDAEFPGEFGDPGYRYSRSKEERKALAEAQARLATAREALPPVPESGAFDVANLEPFCRALFDQEVARLAPMPVRAVLIVPGDRTLLEFKFATYVEDLSAWEESKCVAIDAAPKAEPRAFDTVPEHKIQIDTEGESNAFHRLATEMAVRGLQCSLASSFSAALKLQVCSMFEKVVLSQQGNYIDDRDLKVSYTHNIQSANYGAVEGLDQNLVQRLLEFKDAYVATLLHEYGHATVAKHRLDRFAVHESRED
;
A
#
# COMPACT_ATOMS: atom_id res chain seq x y z
N MET A 1 -7.63 -9.73 -19.65
CA MET A 1 -8.23 -9.73 -21.00
C MET A 1 -9.51 -10.61 -21.08
N LYS A 2 -10.46 -10.49 -20.13
CA LYS A 2 -11.70 -11.30 -20.12
C LYS A 2 -12.90 -10.62 -20.81
N ILE A 3 -12.75 -9.35 -21.18
CA ILE A 3 -13.78 -8.56 -21.88
C ILE A 3 -13.60 -8.67 -23.40
N VAL A 4 -12.37 -8.64 -23.87
CA VAL A 4 -11.99 -8.88 -25.27
C VAL A 4 -11.30 -10.23 -25.33
N GLY A 5 -11.92 -11.24 -25.94
CA GLY A 5 -11.28 -12.55 -26.12
C GLY A 5 -10.18 -12.51 -27.18
N VAL A 6 -9.20 -13.42 -27.09
CA VAL A 6 -8.08 -13.53 -28.07
C VAL A 6 -8.61 -13.69 -29.49
N ASP A 7 -9.66 -14.50 -29.69
CA ASP A 7 -10.30 -14.70 -31.00
C ASP A 7 -10.82 -13.38 -31.60
N ALA A 8 -11.43 -12.52 -30.78
CA ALA A 8 -11.96 -11.23 -31.23
C ALA A 8 -10.82 -10.25 -31.57
N TYR A 9 -9.71 -10.33 -30.84
CA TYR A 9 -8.53 -9.52 -31.08
C TYR A 9 -7.80 -9.94 -32.38
N VAL A 10 -7.63 -11.25 -32.60
CA VAL A 10 -7.05 -11.79 -33.85
C VAL A 10 -7.97 -11.50 -35.05
N ALA A 11 -9.29 -11.61 -34.89
CA ALA A 11 -10.25 -11.25 -35.95
C ALA A 11 -10.17 -9.77 -36.35
N ALA A 12 -9.78 -8.89 -35.43
CA ALA A 12 -9.51 -7.47 -35.71
C ALA A 12 -8.09 -7.21 -36.26
N ALA A 13 -7.43 -8.26 -36.79
CA ALA A 13 -6.06 -8.25 -37.28
C ALA A 13 -4.99 -7.92 -36.23
N GLY A 14 -5.31 -8.08 -34.94
CA GLY A 14 -4.36 -7.95 -33.85
C GLY A 14 -3.34 -9.09 -33.84
N ARG A 15 -2.07 -8.75 -33.65
CA ARG A 15 -0.98 -9.74 -33.56
C ARG A 15 -0.78 -10.20 -32.14
N VAL A 16 -0.59 -11.50 -31.99
CA VAL A 16 -0.36 -12.18 -30.71
C VAL A 16 1.04 -12.78 -30.72
N SER A 17 1.73 -12.71 -29.58
CA SER A 17 2.96 -13.45 -29.33
C SER A 17 2.72 -14.45 -28.22
N SER A 18 2.96 -15.72 -28.50
CA SER A 18 3.01 -16.77 -27.48
C SER A 18 4.42 -16.89 -26.94
N ASP A 19 4.54 -17.19 -25.66
CA ASP A 19 5.83 -17.55 -25.07
C ASP A 19 6.35 -18.87 -25.67
N LEU A 20 7.67 -19.02 -25.77
CA LEU A 20 8.32 -20.19 -26.39
C LEU A 20 7.94 -21.50 -25.67
N LEU A 21 7.70 -21.43 -24.36
CA LEU A 21 7.37 -22.58 -23.52
C LEU A 21 5.86 -22.69 -23.24
N ASN A 22 5.05 -21.75 -23.75
CA ASN A 22 3.63 -21.59 -23.38
C ASN A 22 3.40 -21.54 -21.85
N GLU A 23 4.39 -21.05 -21.10
CA GLU A 23 4.25 -20.90 -19.64
C GLU A 23 3.53 -19.60 -19.28
N LEU A 24 3.62 -18.59 -20.14
CA LEU A 24 2.95 -17.30 -19.98
C LEU A 24 1.72 -17.18 -20.89
N PRO A 25 0.70 -16.42 -20.48
CA PRO A 25 -0.42 -16.07 -21.34
C PRO A 25 0.03 -15.35 -22.60
N ASP A 26 -0.65 -15.63 -23.69
CA ASP A 26 -0.49 -14.94 -24.97
C ASP A 26 -0.53 -13.41 -24.81
N MET A 27 0.47 -12.73 -25.38
CA MET A 27 0.59 -11.28 -25.32
C MET A 27 0.02 -10.62 -26.58
N CYS A 28 -0.83 -9.61 -26.39
CA CYS A 28 -1.29 -8.74 -27.47
C CYS A 28 -0.24 -7.67 -27.78
N LEU A 29 0.18 -7.59 -29.04
CA LEU A 29 1.22 -6.65 -29.49
C LEU A 29 0.67 -5.28 -29.95
N ASP A 30 -0.59 -5.24 -30.36
CA ASP A 30 -1.24 -4.07 -30.97
C ASP A 30 -2.22 -3.43 -29.99
N THR A 31 -1.68 -2.66 -29.03
CA THR A 31 -2.45 -1.97 -28.00
C THR A 31 -3.60 -1.11 -28.55
N PRO A 32 -3.47 -0.37 -29.68
CA PRO A 32 -4.59 0.41 -30.23
C PRO A 32 -5.79 -0.45 -30.65
N VAL A 33 -5.54 -1.66 -31.17
CA VAL A 33 -6.62 -2.59 -31.57
C VAL A 33 -7.32 -3.13 -30.32
N ALA A 34 -6.55 -3.53 -29.30
CA ALA A 34 -7.10 -3.98 -28.03
C ALA A 34 -7.93 -2.88 -27.34
N ALA A 35 -7.43 -1.64 -27.33
CA ALA A 35 -8.11 -0.47 -26.80
C ALA A 35 -9.45 -0.20 -27.51
N SER A 36 -9.46 -0.23 -28.85
CA SER A 36 -10.67 0.00 -29.64
C SER A 36 -11.73 -1.06 -29.38
N LEU A 37 -11.35 -2.34 -29.39
CA LEU A 37 -12.26 -3.45 -29.11
C LEU A 37 -12.82 -3.39 -27.69
N TRP A 38 -11.98 -3.00 -26.73
CA TRP A 38 -12.41 -2.85 -25.35
C TRP A 38 -13.42 -1.72 -25.21
N ALA A 39 -13.16 -0.55 -25.81
CA ALA A 39 -14.09 0.57 -25.82
C ALA A 39 -15.42 0.23 -26.51
N GLU A 40 -15.39 -0.49 -27.63
CA GLU A 40 -16.58 -0.98 -28.32
C GLU A 40 -17.40 -1.93 -27.45
N ARG A 41 -16.73 -2.89 -26.78
CA ARG A 41 -17.39 -3.85 -25.89
C ARG A 41 -18.05 -3.19 -24.69
N LEU A 42 -17.57 -2.04 -24.23
CA LEU A 42 -18.14 -1.31 -23.10
C LEU A 42 -19.22 -0.29 -23.49
N GLN A 43 -19.55 -0.15 -24.78
CA GLN A 43 -20.63 0.71 -25.25
C GLN A 43 -21.98 0.49 -24.55
N PRO A 44 -22.42 -0.75 -24.23
CA PRO A 44 -23.65 -0.96 -23.48
C PRO A 44 -23.63 -0.29 -22.09
N LEU A 45 -22.48 -0.29 -21.40
CA LEU A 45 -22.36 0.37 -20.09
C LEU A 45 -22.40 1.89 -20.22
N ARG A 46 -21.80 2.45 -21.28
CA ARG A 46 -21.94 3.87 -21.60
C ARG A 46 -23.40 4.26 -21.71
N GLN A 47 -24.20 3.50 -22.45
CA GLN A 47 -25.62 3.78 -22.62
C GLN A 47 -26.39 3.74 -21.30
N VAL A 48 -26.04 2.81 -20.40
CA VAL A 48 -26.66 2.73 -19.05
C VAL A 48 -26.39 4.02 -18.26
N PHE A 49 -25.15 4.47 -18.17
CA PHE A 49 -24.78 5.64 -17.37
C PHE A 49 -25.20 6.97 -18.02
N GLU A 50 -25.10 7.10 -19.35
CA GLU A 50 -25.62 8.26 -20.07
C GLU A 50 -27.15 8.35 -19.94
N GLY A 51 -27.85 7.19 -19.90
CA GLY A 51 -29.28 7.12 -19.58
C GLY A 51 -29.64 7.52 -18.14
N LEU A 52 -28.67 7.49 -17.22
CA LEU A 52 -28.78 8.02 -15.85
C LEU A 52 -28.43 9.51 -15.77
N GLY A 53 -28.07 10.15 -16.90
CA GLY A 53 -27.81 11.59 -17.00
C GLY A 53 -26.40 12.01 -16.61
N ILE A 54 -25.42 11.10 -16.62
CA ILE A 54 -24.02 11.40 -16.33
C ILE A 54 -23.10 11.16 -17.54
N THR A 55 -21.98 11.88 -17.58
CA THR A 55 -20.95 11.70 -18.61
C THR A 55 -20.20 10.41 -18.38
N THR A 56 -20.09 9.56 -19.41
CA THR A 56 -19.29 8.32 -19.32
C THR A 56 -17.97 8.47 -20.07
N LEU A 57 -16.87 8.19 -19.37
CA LEU A 57 -15.53 8.10 -19.92
C LEU A 57 -15.07 6.64 -19.85
N ILE A 58 -14.49 6.15 -20.94
CA ILE A 58 -14.01 4.77 -21.07
C ILE A 58 -12.56 4.86 -21.49
N ASN A 59 -11.64 4.40 -20.64
CA ASN A 59 -10.21 4.43 -20.92
C ASN A 59 -9.57 3.06 -20.65
N PRO A 60 -8.87 2.46 -21.62
CA PRO A 60 -8.18 1.17 -21.44
C PRO A 60 -6.96 1.25 -20.52
N ASP A 61 -6.52 2.46 -20.15
CA ASP A 61 -5.45 2.69 -19.19
C ASP A 61 -5.99 2.64 -17.75
N GLU A 62 -5.38 1.83 -16.88
CA GLU A 62 -5.78 1.66 -15.48
C GLU A 62 -5.51 2.91 -14.63
N ASP A 63 -4.45 3.64 -14.99
CA ASP A 63 -4.01 4.87 -14.35
C ASP A 63 -4.72 6.11 -14.93
N ALA A 64 -5.74 5.91 -15.78
CA ALA A 64 -6.49 7.01 -16.32
C ALA A 64 -7.13 7.86 -15.21
N GLU A 65 -6.97 9.17 -15.37
CA GLU A 65 -7.57 10.18 -14.52
C GLU A 65 -8.75 10.87 -15.23
N PHE A 66 -9.57 11.54 -14.43
CA PHE A 66 -10.63 12.38 -14.98
C PHE A 66 -10.06 13.63 -15.65
N PRO A 67 -10.72 14.16 -16.69
CA PRO A 67 -10.47 15.52 -17.17
C PRO A 67 -10.62 16.54 -16.03
N GLY A 68 -9.83 17.62 -16.07
CA GLY A 68 -9.73 18.60 -14.97
C GLY A 68 -11.02 19.36 -14.62
N GLU A 69 -12.09 19.21 -15.41
CA GLU A 69 -13.43 19.73 -15.09
C GLU A 69 -14.15 18.92 -14.00
N PHE A 70 -13.71 17.68 -13.77
CA PHE A 70 -14.25 16.78 -12.76
C PHE A 70 -13.31 16.64 -11.55
N GLY A 71 -13.90 16.42 -10.39
CA GLY A 71 -13.16 16.15 -9.15
C GLY A 71 -13.92 15.20 -8.21
N ASP A 72 -13.18 14.62 -7.27
CA ASP A 72 -13.73 13.82 -6.16
C ASP A 72 -13.57 14.62 -4.85
N PRO A 73 -14.66 14.86 -4.09
CA PRO A 73 -14.58 15.52 -2.78
C PRO A 73 -13.82 14.71 -1.72
N GLY A 74 -13.43 13.47 -2.04
CA GLY A 74 -12.75 12.58 -1.12
C GLY A 74 -13.64 12.11 0.03
N TYR A 75 -13.01 11.68 1.13
CA TYR A 75 -13.73 11.10 2.26
C TYR A 75 -14.39 12.16 3.15
N ARG A 76 -15.70 11.98 3.42
CA ARG A 76 -16.49 12.86 4.30
C ARG A 76 -16.67 12.27 5.70
N TYR A 77 -15.97 12.85 6.68
CA TYR A 77 -16.08 12.48 8.09
C TYR A 77 -17.42 12.87 8.74
N SER A 78 -18.01 14.00 8.34
CA SER A 78 -19.29 14.49 8.87
C SER A 78 -20.43 14.26 7.89
N ARG A 79 -21.38 13.39 8.28
CA ARG A 79 -22.64 13.12 7.57
C ARG A 79 -23.82 13.20 8.53
N SER A 80 -24.95 13.70 8.07
CA SER A 80 -26.21 13.71 8.82
C SER A 80 -26.69 12.27 9.07
N LYS A 81 -27.64 12.10 10.01
CA LYS A 81 -28.24 10.78 10.27
C LYS A 81 -28.99 10.24 9.03
N GLU A 82 -29.62 11.13 8.27
CA GLU A 82 -30.37 10.80 7.06
C GLU A 82 -29.43 10.36 5.93
N GLU A 83 -28.33 11.10 5.70
CA GLU A 83 -27.30 10.74 4.71
C GLU A 83 -26.68 9.37 5.02
N ARG A 84 -26.41 9.08 6.31
CA ARG A 84 -25.87 7.77 6.72
C ARG A 84 -26.86 6.64 6.46
N LYS A 85 -28.15 6.86 6.74
CA LYS A 85 -29.20 5.87 6.48
C LYS A 85 -29.35 5.60 4.97
N ALA A 86 -29.41 6.65 4.16
CA ALA A 86 -29.51 6.55 2.71
C ALA A 86 -28.29 5.81 2.11
N LEU A 87 -27.07 6.10 2.60
CA LEU A 87 -25.87 5.40 2.19
C LEU A 87 -25.91 3.91 2.56
N ALA A 88 -26.35 3.57 3.77
CA ALA A 88 -26.47 2.18 4.20
C ALA A 88 -27.50 1.39 3.36
N GLU A 89 -28.64 2.01 3.03
CA GLU A 89 -29.66 1.41 2.16
C GLU A 89 -29.13 1.20 0.73
N ALA A 90 -28.35 2.14 0.20
CA ALA A 90 -27.72 2.00 -1.11
C ALA A 90 -26.62 0.92 -1.13
N GLN A 91 -25.82 0.82 -0.07
CA GLN A 91 -24.82 -0.24 0.10
C GLN A 91 -25.46 -1.62 0.19
N ALA A 92 -26.60 -1.75 0.89
CA ALA A 92 -27.35 -3.00 0.93
C ALA A 92 -27.85 -3.42 -0.45
N ARG A 93 -28.38 -2.47 -1.24
CA ARG A 93 -28.79 -2.72 -2.64
C ARG A 93 -27.61 -3.14 -3.52
N LEU A 94 -26.46 -2.50 -3.38
CA LEU A 94 -25.25 -2.88 -4.11
C LEU A 94 -24.78 -4.29 -3.73
N ALA A 95 -24.82 -4.65 -2.45
CA ALA A 95 -24.45 -5.98 -2.00
C ALA A 95 -25.36 -7.06 -2.63
N THR A 96 -26.68 -6.87 -2.62
CA THR A 96 -27.62 -7.77 -3.29
C THR A 96 -27.38 -7.84 -4.80
N ALA A 97 -27.15 -6.71 -5.47
CA ALA A 97 -26.86 -6.69 -6.89
C ALA A 97 -25.54 -7.40 -7.23
N ARG A 98 -24.53 -7.30 -6.35
CA ARG A 98 -23.24 -7.98 -6.48
C ARG A 98 -23.37 -9.49 -6.31
N GLU A 99 -24.19 -9.96 -5.38
CA GLU A 99 -24.47 -11.40 -5.21
C GLU A 99 -25.24 -11.99 -6.39
N ALA A 100 -26.07 -11.19 -7.05
CA ALA A 100 -26.81 -11.58 -8.24
C ALA A 100 -25.97 -11.60 -9.53
N LEU A 101 -24.71 -11.15 -9.49
CA LEU A 101 -23.84 -11.15 -10.67
C LEU A 101 -23.52 -12.59 -11.11
N PRO A 102 -23.61 -12.90 -12.42
CA PRO A 102 -23.20 -14.20 -12.90
C PRO A 102 -21.70 -14.41 -12.69
N PRO A 103 -21.24 -15.64 -12.42
CA PRO A 103 -19.83 -15.94 -12.32
C PRO A 103 -19.13 -15.57 -13.64
N VAL A 104 -17.91 -15.03 -13.54
CA VAL A 104 -17.09 -14.74 -14.71
C VAL A 104 -16.72 -16.07 -15.36
N PRO A 105 -17.02 -16.28 -16.65
CA PRO A 105 -16.74 -17.55 -17.30
C PRO A 105 -15.23 -17.83 -17.32
N GLU A 106 -14.88 -19.10 -17.18
CA GLU A 106 -13.47 -19.56 -17.26
C GLU A 106 -12.93 -19.46 -18.69
N SER A 107 -13.79 -19.62 -19.69
CA SER A 107 -13.48 -19.45 -21.10
C SER A 107 -14.55 -18.63 -21.81
N GLY A 108 -14.13 -17.77 -22.75
CA GLY A 108 -15.02 -16.89 -23.52
C GLY A 108 -15.12 -15.46 -22.99
N ALA A 109 -15.88 -14.63 -23.71
CA ALA A 109 -16.08 -13.22 -23.39
C ALA A 109 -17.21 -13.06 -22.37
N PHE A 110 -16.97 -12.27 -21.32
CA PHE A 110 -18.00 -11.88 -20.38
C PHE A 110 -18.99 -10.91 -21.05
N ASP A 111 -20.29 -11.20 -20.96
CA ASP A 111 -21.32 -10.29 -21.47
C ASP A 111 -21.56 -9.14 -20.49
N VAL A 112 -21.13 -7.94 -20.90
CA VAL A 112 -21.18 -6.72 -20.10
C VAL A 112 -22.62 -6.25 -19.84
N ALA A 113 -23.61 -6.66 -20.64
CA ALA A 113 -25.00 -6.29 -20.43
C ALA A 113 -25.53 -6.81 -19.09
N ASN A 114 -25.00 -7.94 -18.60
CA ASN A 114 -25.35 -8.51 -17.30
C ASN A 114 -24.90 -7.64 -16.11
N LEU A 115 -24.05 -6.63 -16.33
CA LEU A 115 -23.65 -5.69 -15.29
C LEU A 115 -24.65 -4.56 -15.08
N GLU A 116 -25.68 -4.40 -15.92
CA GLU A 116 -26.62 -3.27 -15.80
C GLU A 116 -27.23 -3.13 -14.39
N PRO A 117 -27.78 -4.19 -13.76
CA PRO A 117 -28.36 -4.07 -12.41
C PRO A 117 -27.32 -3.65 -11.36
N PHE A 118 -26.10 -4.17 -11.49
CA PHE A 118 -24.97 -3.81 -10.64
C PHE A 118 -24.54 -2.35 -10.86
N CYS A 119 -24.45 -1.88 -12.10
CA CYS A 119 -24.07 -0.51 -12.44
C CYS A 119 -25.08 0.51 -11.91
N ARG A 120 -26.39 0.19 -11.99
CA ARG A 120 -27.45 1.03 -11.41
C ARG A 120 -27.36 1.11 -9.89
N ALA A 121 -27.18 -0.03 -9.23
CA ALA A 121 -27.01 -0.06 -7.77
C ALA A 121 -25.72 0.67 -7.31
N LEU A 122 -24.66 0.57 -8.11
CA LEU A 122 -23.39 1.25 -7.87
C LEU A 122 -23.57 2.77 -8.01
N PHE A 123 -24.27 3.23 -9.05
CA PHE A 123 -24.61 4.64 -9.21
C PHE A 123 -25.44 5.16 -8.02
N ASP A 124 -26.46 4.42 -7.57
CA ASP A 124 -27.27 4.82 -6.41
C ASP A 124 -26.44 4.97 -5.12
N GLN A 125 -25.46 4.08 -4.90
CA GLN A 125 -24.52 4.22 -3.80
C GLN A 125 -23.71 5.51 -3.92
N GLU A 126 -23.21 5.82 -5.11
CA GLU A 126 -22.37 6.99 -5.34
C GLU A 126 -23.15 8.30 -5.23
N VAL A 127 -24.42 8.31 -5.65
CA VAL A 127 -25.36 9.41 -5.38
C VAL A 127 -25.50 9.63 -3.87
N ALA A 128 -25.69 8.57 -3.08
CA ALA A 128 -25.76 8.68 -1.63
C ALA A 128 -24.39 9.04 -0.99
N ARG A 129 -23.28 8.63 -1.61
CA ARG A 129 -21.92 8.95 -1.14
C ARG A 129 -21.63 10.44 -1.32
N LEU A 130 -21.94 11.00 -2.49
CA LEU A 130 -21.63 12.39 -2.85
C LEU A 130 -22.66 13.42 -2.37
N ALA A 131 -23.92 13.01 -2.16
CA ALA A 131 -25.00 13.89 -1.67
C ALA A 131 -24.52 14.77 -0.51
N PRO A 132 -24.64 16.11 -0.56
CA PRO A 132 -25.59 16.84 -1.41
C PRO A 132 -25.09 17.13 -2.83
N MET A 133 -23.83 16.83 -3.15
CA MET A 133 -23.29 17.06 -4.49
C MET A 133 -23.81 16.00 -5.47
N PRO A 134 -24.15 16.39 -6.72
CA PRO A 134 -24.57 15.44 -7.74
C PRO A 134 -23.39 14.63 -8.28
N VAL A 135 -23.61 13.37 -8.64
CA VAL A 135 -22.68 12.61 -9.48
C VAL A 135 -22.80 13.14 -10.91
N ARG A 136 -21.67 13.43 -11.57
CA ARG A 136 -21.65 14.06 -12.91
C ARG A 136 -20.95 13.21 -13.96
N ALA A 137 -19.98 12.40 -13.56
CA ALA A 137 -19.27 11.54 -14.47
C ALA A 137 -18.89 10.21 -13.84
N VAL A 138 -18.69 9.22 -14.71
CA VAL A 138 -18.08 7.93 -14.40
C VAL A 138 -16.93 7.67 -15.36
N LEU A 139 -15.81 7.23 -14.82
CA LEU A 139 -14.66 6.74 -15.58
C LEU A 139 -14.58 5.23 -15.39
N ILE A 140 -14.67 4.49 -16.48
CA ILE A 140 -14.57 3.04 -16.53
C ILE A 140 -13.15 2.69 -17.00
N VAL A 141 -12.44 1.92 -16.19
CA VAL A 141 -11.07 1.43 -16.46
C VAL A 141 -10.97 -0.07 -16.20
N PRO A 142 -9.93 -0.76 -16.72
CA PRO A 142 -9.64 -2.12 -16.30
C PRO A 142 -9.42 -2.19 -14.79
N GLY A 143 -9.97 -3.21 -14.13
CA GLY A 143 -9.72 -3.45 -12.71
C GLY A 143 -8.53 -4.37 -12.48
N ASP A 144 -7.72 -4.08 -11.47
CA ASP A 144 -6.60 -4.95 -11.05
C ASP A 144 -7.11 -6.29 -10.47
N ARG A 145 -8.12 -6.22 -9.61
CA ARG A 145 -8.71 -7.41 -8.92
C ARG A 145 -10.15 -7.71 -9.33
N THR A 146 -10.74 -6.85 -10.17
CA THR A 146 -12.12 -6.95 -10.68
C THR A 146 -12.10 -6.92 -12.20
N LEU A 147 -13.22 -7.30 -12.85
CA LEU A 147 -13.32 -7.22 -14.31
C LEU A 147 -13.18 -5.78 -14.81
N LEU A 148 -13.79 -4.85 -14.08
CA LEU A 148 -13.83 -3.42 -14.35
C LEU A 148 -13.76 -2.66 -13.03
N GLU A 149 -13.21 -1.46 -13.09
CA GLU A 149 -13.28 -0.48 -12.02
C GLU A 149 -14.05 0.75 -12.51
N PHE A 150 -14.85 1.31 -11.60
CA PHE A 150 -15.71 2.46 -11.85
C PHE A 150 -15.33 3.55 -10.87
N LYS A 151 -14.75 4.63 -11.39
CA LYS A 151 -14.45 5.84 -10.62
C LYS A 151 -15.57 6.84 -10.90
N PHE A 152 -16.09 7.53 -9.87
CA PHE A 152 -17.18 8.50 -10.03
C PHE A 152 -16.73 9.87 -9.54
N ALA A 153 -17.15 10.91 -10.26
CA ALA A 153 -16.77 12.28 -9.99
C ALA A 153 -17.95 13.25 -10.12
N THR A 154 -17.78 14.42 -9.52
CA THR A 154 -18.66 15.59 -9.67
C THR A 154 -17.92 16.71 -10.40
N TYR A 155 -18.57 17.84 -10.70
CA TYR A 155 -17.86 18.99 -11.26
C TYR A 155 -17.06 19.72 -10.19
N VAL A 156 -15.90 20.28 -10.57
CA VAL A 156 -15.10 21.12 -9.66
C VAL A 156 -15.88 22.35 -9.17
N GLU A 157 -16.80 22.87 -9.98
CA GLU A 157 -17.71 23.96 -9.59
C GLU A 157 -18.68 23.53 -8.47
N ASP A 158 -19.25 22.31 -8.56
CA ASP A 158 -20.14 21.75 -7.54
C ASP A 158 -19.37 21.53 -6.21
N LEU A 159 -18.09 21.16 -6.27
CA LEU A 159 -17.20 21.07 -5.10
C LEU A 159 -17.00 22.44 -4.45
N SER A 160 -16.65 23.43 -5.25
CA SER A 160 -16.35 24.79 -4.78
C SER A 160 -17.58 25.41 -4.12
N ALA A 161 -18.76 25.31 -4.76
CA ALA A 161 -20.02 25.79 -4.20
C ALA A 161 -20.37 25.10 -2.87
N TRP A 162 -20.07 23.81 -2.74
CA TRP A 162 -20.29 23.09 -1.49
C TRP A 162 -19.32 23.53 -0.38
N GLU A 163 -18.05 23.76 -0.69
CA GLU A 163 -17.06 24.27 0.27
C GLU A 163 -17.42 25.68 0.75
N GLU A 164 -17.83 26.56 -0.15
CA GLU A 164 -18.33 27.90 0.19
C GLU A 164 -19.55 27.82 1.11
N SER A 165 -20.48 26.90 0.85
CA SER A 165 -21.66 26.70 1.69
C SER A 165 -21.31 26.30 3.13
N LYS A 166 -20.22 25.55 3.33
CA LYS A 166 -19.72 25.21 4.67
C LYS A 166 -19.12 26.41 5.38
N CYS A 167 -18.35 27.24 4.68
CA CYS A 167 -17.72 28.42 5.27
C CYS A 167 -18.79 29.38 5.80
N VAL A 168 -19.82 29.64 4.99
CA VAL A 168 -20.98 30.46 5.40
C VAL A 168 -21.70 29.85 6.62
N ALA A 169 -21.86 28.52 6.66
CA ALA A 169 -22.48 27.85 7.80
C ALA A 169 -21.64 27.93 9.09
N ILE A 170 -20.31 27.88 8.98
CA ILE A 170 -19.39 28.04 10.11
C ILE A 170 -19.44 29.48 10.63
N ASP A 171 -19.44 30.48 9.74
CA ASP A 171 -19.49 31.89 10.12
C ASP A 171 -20.84 32.29 10.73
N ALA A 172 -21.94 31.65 10.31
CA ALA A 172 -23.27 31.86 10.87
C ALA A 172 -23.50 31.11 12.20
N ALA A 173 -22.68 30.11 12.52
CA ALA A 173 -22.80 29.38 13.77
C ALA A 173 -22.39 30.29 14.95
N PRO A 174 -23.15 30.30 16.06
CA PRO A 174 -22.75 31.05 17.24
C PRO A 174 -21.38 30.54 17.70
N LYS A 175 -20.38 31.42 17.74
CA LYS A 175 -19.05 31.10 18.30
C LYS A 175 -19.27 30.56 19.70
N ALA A 176 -19.04 29.26 19.87
CA ALA A 176 -19.07 28.64 21.18
C ALA A 176 -18.09 29.39 22.09
N GLU A 177 -18.54 29.74 23.30
CA GLU A 177 -17.63 30.31 24.29
C GLU A 177 -16.43 29.36 24.45
N PRO A 178 -15.20 29.89 24.49
CA PRO A 178 -14.03 29.05 24.65
C PRO A 178 -14.23 28.18 25.87
N ARG A 179 -14.19 26.86 25.67
CA ARG A 179 -14.27 25.90 26.78
C ARG A 179 -13.14 26.26 27.74
N ALA A 180 -13.49 26.71 28.94
CA ALA A 180 -12.54 26.81 30.03
C ALA A 180 -12.02 25.38 30.28
N PHE A 181 -10.81 25.09 29.80
CA PHE A 181 -10.16 23.86 30.16
C PHE A 181 -9.90 23.93 31.66
N ASP A 182 -10.32 22.91 32.40
CA ASP A 182 -9.83 22.72 33.76
C ASP A 182 -8.31 22.62 33.65
N THR A 183 -7.62 23.64 34.15
CA THR A 183 -6.16 23.65 34.23
C THR A 183 -5.77 22.42 35.08
N VAL A 184 -5.33 21.35 34.42
CA VAL A 184 -4.75 20.20 35.11
C VAL A 184 -3.56 20.76 35.89
N PRO A 185 -3.51 20.61 37.23
CA PRO A 185 -2.39 21.11 37.99
C PRO A 185 -1.11 20.45 37.46
N GLU A 186 -0.19 21.25 36.90
CA GLU A 186 1.13 20.76 36.54
C GLU A 186 1.87 20.35 37.80
N HIS A 187 1.85 19.07 38.12
CA HIS A 187 2.80 18.51 39.08
C HIS A 187 4.18 18.47 38.43
N LYS A 188 5.00 19.49 38.70
CA LYS A 188 6.43 19.45 38.40
C LYS A 188 7.08 18.40 39.30
N ILE A 189 7.18 17.18 38.81
CA ILE A 189 8.00 16.13 39.42
C ILE A 189 9.46 16.57 39.24
N GLN A 190 10.07 17.10 40.30
CA GLN A 190 11.52 17.27 40.34
C GLN A 190 12.14 15.90 40.59
N ILE A 191 12.69 15.32 39.52
CA ILE A 191 13.53 14.13 39.63
C ILE A 191 14.90 14.61 40.11
N ASP A 192 15.28 14.19 41.31
CA ASP A 192 16.62 14.42 41.83
C ASP A 192 17.63 13.69 40.93
N THR A 193 18.51 14.46 40.30
CA THR A 193 19.49 13.98 39.31
C THR A 193 20.94 14.21 39.77
N GLU A 194 21.15 14.42 41.07
CA GLU A 194 22.50 14.51 41.63
C GLU A 194 23.27 13.20 41.43
N GLY A 195 24.25 13.24 40.53
CA GLY A 195 25.26 12.19 40.33
C GLY A 195 25.12 11.31 39.08
N GLU A 196 23.96 11.26 38.42
CA GLU A 196 23.71 10.29 37.33
C GLU A 196 23.09 10.88 36.05
N SER A 197 23.36 12.16 35.76
CA SER A 197 22.70 12.90 34.66
C SER A 197 22.85 12.27 33.26
N ASN A 198 23.88 11.46 33.02
CA ASN A 198 24.10 10.78 31.75
C ASN A 198 24.00 9.25 31.82
N ALA A 199 23.82 8.66 33.01
CA ALA A 199 23.72 7.21 33.16
C ALA A 199 22.33 6.74 32.78
N PHE A 200 21.28 7.41 33.28
CA PHE A 200 19.89 7.08 32.96
C PHE A 200 19.53 7.34 31.50
N HIS A 201 19.99 8.44 30.90
CA HIS A 201 19.75 8.69 29.47
C HIS A 201 20.46 7.64 28.59
N ARG A 202 21.69 7.24 28.95
CA ARG A 202 22.40 6.16 28.25
C ARG A 202 21.68 4.82 28.41
N LEU A 203 21.28 4.46 29.62
CA LEU A 203 20.54 3.24 29.91
C LEU A 203 19.20 3.21 29.16
N ALA A 204 18.44 4.31 29.17
CA ALA A 204 17.17 4.42 28.47
C ALA A 204 17.34 4.32 26.94
N THR A 205 18.39 4.93 26.39
CA THR A 205 18.73 4.82 24.97
C THR A 205 19.13 3.39 24.62
N GLU A 206 19.94 2.73 25.45
CA GLU A 206 20.40 1.36 25.24
C GLU A 206 19.25 0.34 25.34
N MET A 207 18.35 0.50 26.30
CA MET A 207 17.13 -0.32 26.43
C MET A 207 16.17 -0.11 25.25
N ALA A 208 16.00 1.12 24.76
CA ALA A 208 15.19 1.41 23.59
C ALA A 208 15.77 0.76 22.32
N VAL A 209 17.10 0.84 22.13
CA VAL A 209 17.80 0.21 21.00
C VAL A 209 17.68 -1.31 21.05
N ARG A 210 17.89 -1.94 22.21
CA ARG A 210 17.73 -3.40 22.37
C ARG A 210 16.28 -3.85 22.18
N GLY A 211 15.31 -3.09 22.69
CA GLY A 211 13.89 -3.35 22.47
C GLY A 211 13.50 -3.28 20.99
N LEU A 212 14.02 -2.29 20.26
CA LEU A 212 13.85 -2.19 18.81
C LEU A 212 14.49 -3.39 18.09
N GLN A 213 15.73 -3.76 18.44
CA GLN A 213 16.41 -4.93 17.87
C GLN A 213 15.62 -6.22 18.11
N CYS A 214 15.10 -6.45 19.31
CA CYS A 214 14.25 -7.61 19.62
C CYS A 214 12.93 -7.58 18.84
N SER A 215 12.30 -6.42 18.68
CA SER A 215 11.08 -6.27 17.88
C SER A 215 11.32 -6.59 16.41
N LEU A 216 12.42 -6.11 15.83
CA LEU A 216 12.83 -6.40 14.46
C LEU A 216 13.18 -7.89 14.27
N ALA A 217 13.92 -8.47 15.21
CA ALA A 217 14.30 -9.88 15.14
C ALA A 217 13.11 -10.84 15.33
N SER A 218 12.08 -10.41 16.06
CA SER A 218 10.87 -11.21 16.30
C SER A 218 9.85 -11.13 15.16
N SER A 219 9.96 -10.17 14.24
CA SER A 219 9.02 -9.96 13.15
C SER A 219 9.72 -9.56 11.85
N PHE A 220 9.81 -10.51 10.92
CA PHE A 220 10.32 -10.28 9.57
C PHE A 220 9.61 -9.12 8.87
N SER A 221 8.29 -8.98 9.06
CA SER A 221 7.52 -7.90 8.44
C SER A 221 7.92 -6.52 8.99
N ALA A 222 8.21 -6.41 10.29
CA ALA A 222 8.67 -5.16 10.90
C ALA A 222 10.09 -4.80 10.41
N ALA A 223 10.99 -5.79 10.35
CA ALA A 223 12.34 -5.62 9.81
C ALA A 223 12.33 -5.18 8.35
N LEU A 224 11.51 -5.83 7.52
CA LEU A 224 11.39 -5.50 6.10
C LEU A 224 10.82 -4.09 5.89
N LYS A 225 9.78 -3.70 6.65
CA LYS A 225 9.21 -2.35 6.57
C LYS A 225 10.24 -1.28 6.94
N LEU A 226 11.00 -1.48 8.02
CA LEU A 226 12.06 -0.55 8.42
C LEU A 226 13.14 -0.44 7.33
N GLN A 227 13.53 -1.57 6.73
CA GLN A 227 14.50 -1.59 5.63
C GLN A 227 13.98 -0.82 4.41
N VAL A 228 12.74 -1.07 3.97
CA VAL A 228 12.13 -0.37 2.84
C VAL A 228 11.98 1.12 3.13
N CYS A 229 11.53 1.51 4.32
CA CYS A 229 11.42 2.91 4.71
C CYS A 229 12.78 3.63 4.72
N SER A 230 13.84 2.99 5.22
CA SER A 230 15.19 3.57 5.21
C SER A 230 15.78 3.70 3.81
N MET A 231 15.51 2.73 2.92
CA MET A 231 15.87 2.85 1.50
C MET A 231 15.10 4.00 0.84
N PHE A 232 13.80 4.12 1.12
CA PHE A 232 12.97 5.20 0.59
C PHE A 232 13.44 6.57 1.07
N GLU A 233 13.70 6.73 2.38
CA GLU A 233 14.24 7.98 2.92
C GLU A 233 15.55 8.37 2.22
N LYS A 234 16.46 7.42 2.02
CA LYS A 234 17.76 7.72 1.42
C LYS A 234 17.72 7.98 -0.09
N VAL A 235 16.90 7.23 -0.82
CA VAL A 235 16.77 7.35 -2.28
C VAL A 235 15.90 8.54 -2.66
N VAL A 236 14.83 8.80 -1.90
CA VAL A 236 13.77 9.75 -2.28
C VAL A 236 13.86 11.05 -1.48
N LEU A 237 14.12 10.98 -0.16
CA LEU A 237 14.09 12.17 0.71
C LEU A 237 15.45 12.84 0.87
N SER A 238 16.56 12.09 0.90
CA SER A 238 17.91 12.65 0.99
C SER A 238 18.60 12.74 -0.38
N GLN A 239 18.16 13.64 -1.25
CA GLN A 239 18.92 14.04 -2.45
C GLN A 239 20.14 14.91 -2.11
N GLN A 240 20.86 14.63 -1.01
CA GLN A 240 22.14 15.28 -0.76
C GLN A 240 23.23 14.51 -1.49
N GLY A 241 23.52 15.00 -2.69
CA GLY A 241 24.65 14.56 -3.49
C GLY A 241 25.99 14.71 -2.78
N ASN A 242 26.94 13.91 -3.27
CA ASN A 242 28.37 13.88 -2.98
C ASN A 242 28.80 12.93 -1.85
N TYR A 243 28.95 11.64 -2.18
CA TYR A 243 30.29 11.11 -2.45
C TYR A 243 30.20 9.74 -3.12
N ILE A 244 31.18 9.48 -3.96
CA ILE A 244 31.45 8.24 -4.68
C ILE A 244 31.75 7.14 -3.67
N ASP A 245 30.74 6.35 -3.31
CA ASP A 245 30.92 4.92 -3.06
C ASP A 245 29.55 4.27 -3.23
N ASP A 246 29.40 3.58 -4.35
CA ASP A 246 28.27 2.74 -4.76
C ASP A 246 28.22 1.46 -3.89
N ARG A 247 28.23 1.65 -2.57
CA ARG A 247 28.37 0.64 -1.51
C ARG A 247 27.17 0.58 -0.58
N ASP A 248 26.18 1.46 -0.70
CA ASP A 248 25.13 1.62 0.31
C ASP A 248 23.92 0.69 0.16
N LEU A 249 23.93 -0.15 -0.89
CA LEU A 249 23.09 -1.37 -0.96
C LEU A 249 23.82 -2.60 -0.39
N LYS A 250 24.98 -2.42 0.24
CA LYS A 250 25.68 -3.47 0.97
C LYS A 250 25.13 -3.54 2.39
N VAL A 251 24.27 -4.53 2.64
CA VAL A 251 23.94 -4.93 4.02
C VAL A 251 25.19 -5.57 4.63
N SER A 252 26.03 -4.77 5.28
CA SER A 252 27.15 -5.27 6.07
C SER A 252 26.67 -5.58 7.48
N TYR A 253 26.63 -6.86 7.85
CA TYR A 253 26.38 -7.28 9.23
C TYR A 253 27.72 -7.48 9.93
N THR A 254 27.99 -6.68 10.96
CA THR A 254 29.03 -6.99 11.95
C THR A 254 28.44 -7.89 13.01
N HIS A 255 29.13 -8.99 13.31
CA HIS A 255 28.75 -9.92 14.37
C HIS A 255 28.88 -9.24 15.74
N ASN A 256 27.84 -8.50 16.13
CA ASN A 256 27.79 -7.73 17.38
C ASN A 256 27.13 -8.53 18.51
N ILE A 257 27.07 -9.87 18.42
CA ILE A 257 26.50 -10.69 19.49
C ILE A 257 27.43 -10.67 20.73
N GLN A 258 28.69 -10.24 20.60
CA GLN A 258 29.63 -10.11 21.71
C GLN A 258 30.66 -9.01 21.46
N SER A 259 30.25 -7.75 21.25
CA SER A 259 31.23 -6.66 21.37
C SER A 259 31.72 -6.61 22.81
N ALA A 260 33.03 -6.74 22.98
CA ALA A 260 33.78 -6.83 24.23
C ALA A 260 33.09 -6.21 25.47
N ASN A 261 32.77 -7.08 26.43
CA ASN A 261 32.40 -6.80 27.84
C ASN A 261 30.92 -6.76 28.26
N TYR A 262 29.94 -6.97 27.37
CA TYR A 262 28.54 -7.14 27.79
C TYR A 262 27.93 -8.41 27.19
N GLY A 263 27.63 -9.40 28.04
CA GLY A 263 26.94 -10.63 27.65
C GLY A 263 25.43 -10.42 27.43
N ALA A 264 24.75 -11.45 26.95
CA ALA A 264 23.29 -11.44 26.82
C ALA A 264 22.61 -11.19 28.17
N VAL A 265 21.54 -10.40 28.17
CA VAL A 265 20.82 -9.96 29.36
C VAL A 265 19.52 -10.75 29.51
N GLU A 266 19.33 -11.33 30.70
CA GLU A 266 18.15 -12.09 31.07
C GLU A 266 16.88 -11.22 30.97
N GLY A 267 15.83 -11.75 30.34
CA GLY A 267 14.55 -11.06 30.14
C GLY A 267 14.49 -10.07 28.97
N LEU A 268 15.61 -9.74 28.32
CA LEU A 268 15.65 -8.77 27.21
C LEU A 268 16.03 -9.41 25.87
N ASP A 269 17.25 -9.96 25.76
CA ASP A 269 17.80 -10.47 24.51
C ASP A 269 18.39 -11.89 24.62
N GLN A 270 18.55 -12.44 25.84
CA GLN A 270 19.09 -13.79 26.05
C GLN A 270 18.32 -14.88 25.30
N ASN A 271 16.99 -14.85 25.33
CA ASN A 271 16.15 -15.80 24.59
C ASN A 271 16.33 -15.68 23.07
N LEU A 272 16.53 -14.46 22.57
CA LEU A 272 16.76 -14.22 21.14
C LEU A 272 18.15 -14.71 20.73
N VAL A 273 19.18 -14.38 21.50
CA VAL A 273 20.56 -14.86 21.26
C VAL A 273 20.60 -16.38 21.26
N GLN A 274 19.93 -17.03 22.22
CA GLN A 274 19.86 -18.48 22.29
C GLN A 274 19.16 -19.09 21.06
N ARG A 275 18.02 -18.55 20.64
CA ARG A 275 17.33 -19.00 19.42
C ARG A 275 18.17 -18.82 18.15
N LEU A 276 18.94 -17.74 18.06
CA LEU A 276 19.84 -17.50 16.93
C LEU A 276 21.01 -18.50 16.92
N LEU A 277 21.54 -18.85 18.09
CA LEU A 277 22.57 -19.89 18.22
C LEU A 277 22.02 -21.28 17.86
N GLU A 278 20.83 -21.63 18.36
CA GLU A 278 20.13 -22.87 18.00
C GLU A 278 19.82 -22.96 16.51
N PHE A 279 19.37 -21.86 15.90
CA PHE A 279 19.14 -21.78 14.45
C PHE A 279 20.45 -21.92 13.67
N LYS A 280 21.53 -21.27 14.11
CA LYS A 280 22.87 -21.40 13.52
C LYS A 280 23.31 -22.87 13.55
N ASP A 281 23.17 -23.54 14.69
CA ASP A 281 23.59 -24.93 14.85
C ASP A 281 22.73 -25.88 13.99
N ALA A 282 21.41 -25.66 13.93
CA ALA A 282 20.51 -26.38 13.03
C ALA A 282 20.85 -26.15 11.55
N TYR A 283 21.15 -24.90 11.16
CA TYR A 283 21.53 -24.55 9.79
C TYR A 283 22.86 -25.20 9.39
N VAL A 284 23.88 -25.16 10.25
CA VAL A 284 25.16 -25.86 10.04
C VAL A 284 24.95 -27.37 9.86
N ALA A 285 24.02 -27.97 10.61
CA ALA A 285 23.69 -29.39 10.50
C ALA A 285 23.01 -29.79 9.18
N THR A 286 22.40 -28.84 8.44
CA THR A 286 21.72 -29.12 7.15
C THR A 286 22.67 -29.36 5.97
N LEU A 287 23.98 -29.18 6.13
CA LEU A 287 25.00 -29.31 5.06
C LEU A 287 24.73 -28.45 3.80
N LEU A 288 23.78 -27.50 3.86
CA LEU A 288 23.57 -26.49 2.83
C LEU A 288 24.74 -25.51 2.90
N HIS A 289 25.81 -25.83 2.17
CA HIS A 289 27.01 -25.00 2.15
C HIS A 289 26.74 -23.61 1.58
N GLU A 290 27.39 -22.63 2.18
CA GLU A 290 27.53 -21.27 1.67
C GLU A 290 28.07 -21.29 0.23
N TYR A 291 27.47 -20.50 -0.67
CA TYR A 291 28.02 -20.26 -2.01
C TYR A 291 29.49 -19.80 -1.90
N GLY A 292 30.38 -20.41 -2.69
CA GLY A 292 31.84 -20.41 -2.55
C GLY A 292 32.61 -19.07 -2.57
N HIS A 293 31.94 -17.92 -2.54
CA HIS A 293 32.59 -16.64 -2.29
C HIS A 293 32.88 -16.38 -0.80
N ALA A 294 32.25 -17.11 0.13
CA ALA A 294 32.53 -17.01 1.56
C ALA A 294 33.82 -17.77 1.99
N THR A 295 34.30 -18.71 1.18
CA THR A 295 35.45 -19.57 1.54
C THR A 295 36.78 -18.82 1.61
N VAL A 296 36.90 -17.65 0.97
CA VAL A 296 38.09 -16.80 1.06
C VAL A 296 38.24 -16.16 2.45
N ALA A 297 37.14 -16.00 3.20
CA ALA A 297 37.18 -15.48 4.57
C ALA A 297 37.69 -16.53 5.58
N LYS A 298 37.37 -17.82 5.36
CA LYS A 298 37.79 -18.91 6.25
C LYS A 298 39.32 -19.11 6.24
N HIS A 299 39.96 -19.01 5.07
CA HIS A 299 41.42 -19.09 4.94
C HIS A 299 42.19 -17.90 5.57
N ARG A 300 41.51 -16.79 5.88
CA ARG A 300 42.11 -15.69 6.66
C ARG A 300 42.00 -15.94 8.17
N LEU A 301 40.93 -16.58 8.65
CA LEU A 301 40.73 -16.88 10.07
C LEU A 301 41.64 -17.99 10.58
N ASP A 302 41.89 -19.05 9.79
CA ASP A 302 42.84 -20.11 10.18
C ASP A 302 44.29 -19.60 10.27
N ARG A 303 44.61 -18.48 9.61
CA ARG A 303 45.93 -17.83 9.73
C ARG A 303 46.11 -17.04 11.03
N PHE A 304 45.04 -16.67 11.72
CA PHE A 304 45.12 -16.01 13.03
C PHE A 304 45.13 -17.00 14.20
N ALA A 305 44.68 -18.24 14.01
CA ALA A 305 44.74 -19.29 15.03
C ALA A 305 46.13 -19.97 15.14
N VAL A 306 47.05 -19.73 14.19
CA VAL A 306 48.39 -20.36 14.17
C VAL A 306 49.48 -19.50 14.84
N HIS A 307 49.14 -18.30 15.35
CA HIS A 307 50.13 -17.43 16.02
C HIS A 307 50.14 -17.49 17.56
N GLU A 308 49.32 -18.34 18.20
CA GLU A 308 49.32 -18.54 19.66
C GLU A 308 50.11 -19.76 20.15
N SER A 309 50.88 -20.42 19.27
CA SER A 309 51.77 -21.53 19.64
C SER A 309 53.22 -21.26 19.24
N ARG A 310 53.80 -20.20 19.78
CA ARG A 310 55.25 -20.04 19.87
C ARG A 310 55.63 -19.50 21.25
N GLU A 311 56.23 -20.38 22.03
CA GLU A 311 56.87 -20.16 23.33
C GLU A 311 57.86 -18.99 23.30
N ASP A 312 57.76 -18.09 24.29
CA ASP A 312 58.78 -17.78 25.31
C ASP A 312 58.21 -16.80 26.35
#